data_AF-A0A060HNQ3-F1
#
_entry.id   AF-A0A060HNQ3-F1
#
_cell.length_a   1.000
_cell.length_b   1.000
_cell.length_c   1.000
_cell.angle_alpha   90.00
_cell.angle_beta   90.00
_cell.angle_gamma   90.00
#
_symmetry.space_group_name_H-M   'P 1'
#
loop_
_entity.id
_entity.type
_entity.pdbx_description
1 polymer ?
#
loop_
_entity_poly.entity_id
_entity_poly.type
_entity_poly.pdbx_seq_one_letter_code
_entity_poly.pdbx_strand_id
1 'polypeptide(L)'
;MLVNGLIGKLLDARVAEKRAGEITFTNSFGGYILCSIISSCNSAKTSTLQGWREILADFESSLADLSAEEVEATVMLLDYYLNHAEPAVIDGR
;
A
#
# COMPACT_ATOMS: atom_id res chain seq x y z
N MET A 1 17.36 13.32 4.67
CA MET A 1 17.49 12.52 3.43
C MET A 1 16.11 11.93 3.16
N LEU A 2 15.30 12.61 2.35
CA LEU A 2 13.96 12.15 1.99
C LEU A 2 14.07 10.88 1.17
N VAL A 3 13.31 9.83 1.49
CA VAL A 3 12.20 9.23 0.70
C VAL A 3 12.34 9.24 -0.84
N ASN A 4 13.54 9.41 -1.41
CA ASN A 4 13.74 9.71 -2.84
C ASN A 4 13.59 8.47 -3.73
N GLY A 5 13.53 7.27 -3.14
CA GLY A 5 13.32 6.01 -3.86
C GLY A 5 11.99 5.34 -3.58
N LEU A 6 11.20 5.79 -2.59
CA LEU A 6 10.03 5.03 -2.12
C LEU A 6 9.00 4.82 -3.24
N ILE A 7 8.61 5.90 -3.93
CA ILE A 7 7.66 5.80 -5.05
C ILE A 7 8.20 4.89 -6.15
N GLY A 8 9.52 4.93 -6.42
CA GLY A 8 10.16 4.01 -7.36
C GLY A 8 10.01 2.55 -6.94
N LYS A 9 10.34 2.23 -5.67
CA LYS A 9 10.17 0.88 -5.11
C LYS A 9 8.72 0.42 -5.16
N LEU A 10 7.75 1.28 -4.84
CA LEU A 10 6.33 0.95 -4.89
C LEU A 10 5.83 0.72 -6.33
N LEU A 11 6.35 1.45 -7.31
CA LEU A 11 6.07 1.23 -8.72
C LEU A 11 6.68 -0.08 -9.22
N ASP A 12 7.95 -0.34 -8.89
CA ASP A 12 8.67 -1.56 -9.29
C ASP A 12 8.03 -2.81 -8.68
N ALA A 13 7.53 -2.71 -7.43
CA ALA A 13 6.79 -3.74 -6.73
C ALA A 13 5.29 -3.76 -7.07
N ARG A 14 4.80 -3.02 -8.09
CA ARG A 14 3.39 -3.03 -8.52
C ARG A 14 2.37 -2.72 -7.40
N VAL A 15 2.84 -2.11 -6.31
CA VAL A 15 1.99 -1.59 -5.23
C VAL A 15 1.29 -0.33 -5.72
N ALA A 16 2.03 0.51 -6.45
CA ALA A 16 1.52 1.70 -7.08
C ALA A 16 1.66 1.63 -8.60
N GLU A 17 0.86 2.44 -9.29
CA GLU A 17 0.94 2.65 -10.74
C GLU A 17 0.79 4.14 -11.08
N LYS A 18 1.27 4.51 -12.27
CA LYS A 18 1.03 5.84 -12.84
C LYS A 18 -0.23 5.79 -13.69
N ARG A 19 -1.28 6.50 -13.29
CA ARG A 19 -2.53 6.64 -14.04
C ARG A 19 -2.82 8.11 -14.30
N ALA A 20 -2.97 8.49 -15.57
CA ALA A 20 -3.22 9.87 -15.99
C ALA A 20 -2.20 10.92 -15.45
N GLY A 21 -0.97 10.51 -15.15
CA GLY A 21 0.07 11.38 -14.59
C GLY A 21 0.11 11.42 -13.06
N GLU A 22 -0.84 10.77 -12.38
CA GLU A 22 -0.89 10.65 -10.92
C GLU A 22 -0.39 9.27 -10.46
N ILE A 23 0.12 9.20 -9.23
CA ILE A 23 0.50 7.94 -8.58
C ILE A 23 -0.69 7.45 -7.78
N THR A 24 -1.16 6.25 -8.07
CA THR A 24 -2.26 5.60 -7.34
C THR A 24 -1.88 4.19 -6.93
N PHE A 25 -2.53 3.65 -5.91
CA PHE A 25 -2.38 2.24 -5.56
C PHE A 25 -3.08 1.35 -6.59
N THR A 26 -2.46 0.22 -6.92
CA THR A 26 -3.06 -0.73 -7.86
C THR A 26 -4.27 -1.41 -7.24
N ASN A 27 -5.25 -1.79 -8.08
CA ASN A 27 -6.41 -2.57 -7.62
C ASN A 27 -5.99 -3.91 -6.99
N SER A 28 -4.93 -4.53 -7.48
CA SER A 28 -4.36 -5.77 -6.92
C SER A 28 -3.86 -5.56 -5.49
N PHE A 29 -3.12 -4.47 -5.25
CA PHE A 29 -2.64 -4.14 -3.92
C PHE A 29 -3.80 -3.78 -2.99
N GLY A 30 -4.74 -2.95 -3.45
CA GLY A 30 -5.94 -2.60 -2.67
C GLY A 30 -6.76 -3.83 -2.26
N GLY A 31 -6.99 -4.77 -3.18
CA GLY A 31 -7.68 -6.03 -2.88
C GLY A 31 -6.93 -6.91 -1.88
N TYR A 32 -5.61 -7.00 -2.00
CA TYR A 32 -4.76 -7.72 -1.06
C TYR A 32 -4.81 -7.10 0.35
N ILE A 33 -4.71 -5.78 0.45
CA ILE A 33 -4.80 -5.03 1.72
C ILE A 33 -6.16 -5.21 2.36
N LEU A 34 -7.26 -5.05 1.61
CA LEU A 34 -8.61 -5.29 2.12
C LEU A 34 -8.76 -6.72 2.64
N CYS A 35 -8.24 -7.71 1.91
CA CYS A 35 -8.24 -9.10 2.36
C CYS A 35 -7.44 -9.27 3.67
N SER A 36 -6.26 -8.65 3.76
CA SER A 36 -5.34 -8.74 4.89
C SER A 36 -5.87 -8.06 6.15
N ILE A 37 -6.65 -6.98 5.99
CA ILE A 37 -7.26 -6.20 7.08
C ILE A 37 -8.61 -6.78 7.51
N ILE A 38 -9.52 -7.06 6.56
CA ILE A 38 -10.91 -7.45 6.86
C ILE A 38 -10.99 -8.93 7.27
N SER A 39 -10.21 -9.81 6.63
CA SER A 39 -10.41 -11.26 6.74
C SER A 39 -9.69 -11.88 7.93
N SER A 40 -9.65 -11.23 9.11
CA SER A 40 -9.16 -11.82 10.37
C SER A 40 -7.77 -12.51 10.36
N CYS A 41 -6.98 -12.40 9.29
CA CYS A 41 -5.72 -13.13 9.17
C CYS A 41 -4.58 -12.46 9.92
N ASN A 42 -4.61 -11.14 10.17
CA ASN A 42 -3.44 -10.43 10.69
C ASN A 42 -3.74 -9.08 11.37
N SER A 43 -4.83 -8.93 12.14
CA SER A 43 -5.15 -7.67 12.85
C SER A 43 -4.05 -7.22 13.83
N ALA A 44 -3.24 -8.16 14.35
CA ALA A 44 -2.07 -7.86 15.17
C ALA A 44 -0.89 -7.27 14.38
N LYS A 45 -0.80 -7.56 13.07
CA LYS A 45 0.28 -7.03 12.23
C LYS A 45 0.03 -5.57 11.85
N THR A 46 -1.22 -5.18 11.64
CA THR A 46 -1.60 -3.81 11.24
C THR A 46 -1.45 -2.77 12.37
N SER A 47 -1.17 -3.19 13.61
CA SER A 47 -0.92 -2.30 14.75
C SER A 47 0.56 -1.95 14.97
N THR A 48 1.48 -2.54 14.20
CA THR A 48 2.93 -2.32 14.34
C THR A 48 3.59 -2.06 12.99
N LEU A 49 4.64 -1.24 12.96
CA LEU A 49 5.43 -1.03 11.74
C LEU A 49 6.04 -2.33 11.21
N GLN A 50 6.47 -3.22 12.11
CA GLN A 50 7.03 -4.51 11.72
C GLN A 50 5.97 -5.39 11.04
N GLY A 51 4.74 -5.42 11.55
CA GLY A 51 3.67 -6.16 10.92
C GLY A 51 3.26 -5.57 9.56
N TRP A 52 3.28 -4.24 9.41
CA TRP A 52 3.10 -3.61 8.09
C TRP A 52 4.21 -3.97 7.11
N ARG A 53 5.47 -4.02 7.55
CA ARG A 53 6.58 -4.51 6.71
C ARG A 53 6.33 -5.94 6.25
N GLU A 54 5.86 -6.82 7.14
CA GLU A 54 5.53 -8.20 6.78
C GLU A 54 4.38 -8.27 5.77
N ILE A 55 3.32 -7.48 5.95
CA ILE A 55 2.21 -7.42 4.98
C ILE A 55 2.71 -6.95 3.59
N LEU A 56 3.59 -5.95 3.54
CA LEU A 56 4.18 -5.47 2.30
C LEU A 56 5.09 -6.54 1.65
N ALA A 57 5.90 -7.23 2.46
CA ALA A 57 6.78 -8.29 1.99
C ALA A 57 6.02 -9.55 1.52
N ASP A 58 4.89 -9.86 2.15
CA ASP A 58 3.99 -10.96 1.79
C ASP A 58 3.28 -10.67 0.44
N PHE A 59 3.04 -9.39 0.12
CA PHE A 59 2.56 -8.97 -1.20
C PHE A 59 3.67 -9.08 -2.25
N GLU A 60 4.83 -8.45 -2.00
CA GLU A 60 6.00 -8.48 -2.89
C GLU A 60 7.30 -8.50 -2.08
N SER A 61 8.11 -9.53 -2.29
CA SER A 61 9.29 -9.81 -1.45
C SER A 61 10.35 -8.71 -1.48
N SER A 62 10.40 -7.90 -2.55
CA SER A 62 11.33 -6.77 -2.67
C SER A 62 11.07 -5.66 -1.65
N LEU A 63 9.91 -5.66 -0.99
CA LEU A 63 9.53 -4.69 0.03
C LEU A 63 9.97 -5.08 1.45
N ALA A 64 10.58 -6.26 1.63
CA ALA A 64 11.12 -6.69 2.91
C ALA A 64 12.21 -5.74 3.45
N ASP A 65 12.95 -5.09 2.54
CA ASP A 65 14.08 -4.21 2.87
C ASP A 65 13.67 -2.72 3.05
N LEU A 66 12.37 -2.42 3.08
CA LEU A 66 11.91 -1.05 3.36
C LEU A 66 12.35 -0.59 4.76
N SER A 67 12.89 0.62 4.83
CA SER A 67 13.22 1.25 6.12
C SER A 67 11.97 1.50 6.95
N ALA A 68 12.12 1.77 8.25
CA ALA A 68 10.97 2.07 9.10
C ALA A 68 10.21 3.31 8.61
N GLU A 69 10.95 4.34 8.19
CA GLU A 69 10.40 5.58 7.62
C GLU A 69 9.69 5.33 6.28
N GLU A 70 10.20 4.41 5.46
CA GLU A 70 9.55 4.03 4.19
C GLU A 70 8.25 3.25 4.42
N VAL A 71 8.23 2.36 5.42
CA VAL A 71 7.01 1.65 5.82
C VAL A 71 5.99 2.64 6.37
N GLU A 72 6.39 3.53 7.28
CA GLU A 72 5.51 4.54 7.86
C GLU A 72 4.93 5.46 6.78
N ALA A 73 5.76 5.94 5.85
CA ALA A 73 5.31 6.76 4.72
C ALA A 73 4.33 6.00 3.81
N THR A 74 4.56 4.71 3.56
CA THR A 74 3.64 3.87 2.77
C THR A 74 2.29 3.73 3.46
N VAL A 75 2.29 3.50 4.78
CA VAL A 75 1.05 3.39 5.57
C VAL A 75 0.29 4.71 5.59
N MET A 76 0.98 5.85 5.74
CA MET A 76 0.34 7.18 5.67
C MET A 76 -0.28 7.43 4.29
N LEU A 77 0.41 7.07 3.20
CA LEU A 77 -0.14 7.20 1.84
C LEU A 77 -1.38 6.31 1.65
N LEU A 78 -1.33 5.08 2.17
CA LEU A 78 -2.44 4.13 2.10
C LEU A 78 -3.65 4.62 2.90
N ASP A 79 -3.45 5.10 4.12
CA ASP A 79 -4.51 5.69 4.94
C ASP A 79 -5.12 6.92 4.28
N TYR A 80 -4.28 7.82 3.74
CA TYR A 80 -4.76 8.96 2.96
C TYR A 80 -5.62 8.50 1.78
N TYR A 81 -5.14 7.53 1.00
CA TYR A 81 -5.86 6.99 -0.14
C TYR A 81 -7.17 6.33 0.27
N LEU A 82 -7.22 5.53 1.34
CA LEU A 82 -8.47 4.89 1.78
C LEU A 82 -9.50 5.89 2.30
N ASN A 83 -9.05 6.98 2.94
CA ASN A 83 -9.94 8.02 3.47
C ASN A 83 -10.35 9.08 2.43
N HIS A 84 -9.60 9.22 1.33
CA HIS A 84 -9.83 10.25 0.29
C HIS A 84 -10.07 9.68 -1.11
N ALA A 85 -10.00 8.37 -1.31
CA ALA A 85 -10.45 7.76 -2.56
C ALA A 85 -11.94 8.06 -2.70
N GLU A 86 -12.29 8.92 -3.64
CA GLU A 86 -13.67 9.07 -4.07
C GLU A 86 -14.20 7.66 -4.37
N PRO A 87 -15.37 7.27 -3.83
CA PRO A 87 -15.95 5.99 -4.15
C PRO A 87 -16.09 5.97 -5.67
N ALA A 88 -15.39 5.03 -6.31
CA ALA A 88 -15.48 4.85 -7.75
C ALA A 88 -16.97 4.81 -8.09
N VAL A 89 -17.43 5.81 -8.85
CA VAL A 89 -18.79 5.83 -9.36
C VAL A 89 -18.94 4.52 -10.14
N ILE A 90 -19.71 3.59 -9.56
CA ILE A 90 -20.13 2.40 -10.27
C ILE A 90 -21.07 2.94 -11.34
N ASP A 91 -20.53 3.21 -12.52
CA ASP A 91 -21.29 3.55 -13.71
C ASP A 91 -22.07 2.29 -14.11
N GLY A 92 -23.21 2.11 -13.44
CA GLY A 92 -24.20 1.09 -13.73
C GLY A 92 -24.84 1.42 -15.07
N ARG A 93 -24.25 0.89 -16.13
CA ARG A 93 -24.90 0.73 -17.43
C ARG A 93 -25.97 -0.36 -17.38
#